data_AF-A0A0F9DUJ8-F1
#
_entry.id   AF-A0A0F9DUJ8-F1
#
_cell.length_a   1.000
_cell.length_b   1.000
_cell.length_c   1.000
_cell.angle_alpha   90.00
_cell.angle_beta   90.00
_cell.angle_gamma   90.00
#
_symmetry.space_group_name_H-M   'P 1'
#
loop_
_entity.id
_entity.type
_entity.pdbx_description
1 polymer ?
#
loop_
_entity_poly.entity_id
_entity_poly.type
_entity_poly.pdbx_seq_one_letter_code
_entity_poly.pdbx_strand_id
1 'polypeptide(L)'
;MSRIPTASLFLALPVSLASTALWADLTPAEVWGDWRQYMESMGYQVQASEAFDGEDLTVSDVTLKMDMIEDGGDFSMSLGTLSFEPESDGAVNVRMPNVMPMTINVAPETPEDEPVSMVLNYAQTAPVMRASGSPDALQYDYAADTISLTLAGLKVGAQSYTEEEAKFSVTGSGVSSRTEMTGTETRR
;
A
#
# COMPACT_ATOMS: atom_id res chain seq x y z
N MET A 1 -38.44 36.58 -63.81
CA MET A 1 -36.98 36.42 -63.61
C MET A 1 -36.71 36.39 -62.12
N SER A 2 -36.07 35.30 -61.68
CA SER A 2 -35.67 34.99 -60.31
C SER A 2 -34.86 36.10 -59.63
N ARG A 3 -35.00 36.29 -58.30
CA ARG A 3 -33.91 36.24 -57.29
C ARG A 3 -34.47 36.06 -55.87
N ILE A 4 -34.04 34.98 -55.20
CA ILE A 4 -34.24 34.69 -53.77
C ILE A 4 -32.99 35.19 -53.03
N PRO A 5 -33.07 35.96 -51.93
CA PRO A 5 -31.95 36.12 -51.02
C PRO A 5 -32.05 35.12 -49.86
N THR A 6 -30.94 34.44 -49.68
CA THR A 6 -30.56 33.39 -48.75
C THR A 6 -30.82 33.77 -47.29
N ALA A 7 -31.57 32.95 -46.55
CA ALA A 7 -31.63 33.02 -45.10
C ALA A 7 -30.41 32.30 -44.50
N SER A 8 -29.56 33.04 -43.80
CA SER A 8 -28.43 32.48 -43.04
C SER A 8 -28.95 31.77 -41.79
N LEU A 9 -29.03 30.44 -41.82
CA LEU A 9 -29.29 29.61 -40.66
C LEU A 9 -27.94 29.24 -40.03
N PHE A 10 -27.49 30.00 -39.02
CA PHE A 10 -26.36 29.60 -38.18
C PHE A 10 -26.83 28.49 -37.23
N LEU A 11 -26.54 27.24 -37.60
CA LEU A 11 -26.75 26.08 -36.74
C LEU A 11 -25.63 26.08 -35.67
N ALA A 12 -25.94 26.52 -34.46
CA ALA A 12 -25.05 26.36 -33.32
C ALA A 12 -25.08 24.89 -32.86
N LEU A 13 -24.05 24.11 -33.20
CA LEU A 13 -23.81 22.81 -32.58
C LEU A 13 -23.26 23.02 -31.15
N PRO A 14 -23.91 22.52 -30.10
CA PRO A 14 -23.26 22.40 -28.81
C PRO A 14 -22.21 21.30 -28.92
N VAL A 15 -20.93 21.68 -29.00
CA VAL A 15 -19.82 20.75 -28.80
C VAL A 15 -19.81 20.39 -27.32
N SER A 16 -20.52 19.32 -26.96
CA SER A 16 -20.32 18.67 -25.67
C SER A 16 -18.90 18.08 -25.68
N LEU A 17 -17.97 18.78 -25.05
CA LEU A 17 -16.70 18.21 -24.60
C LEU A 17 -17.04 17.10 -23.59
N ALA A 18 -17.34 15.91 -24.10
CA ALA A 18 -17.17 14.70 -23.31
C ALA A 18 -15.67 14.64 -23.03
N SER A 19 -15.28 15.08 -21.84
CA SER A 19 -13.94 14.87 -21.31
C SER A 19 -13.77 13.36 -21.19
N THR A 20 -13.36 12.70 -22.27
CA THR A 20 -12.76 11.38 -22.14
C THR A 20 -11.52 11.65 -21.31
N ALA A 21 -11.59 11.38 -20.01
CA ALA A 21 -10.38 11.15 -19.24
C ALA A 21 -9.60 10.14 -20.09
N LEU A 22 -8.49 10.57 -20.67
CA LEU A 22 -7.49 9.66 -21.16
C LEU A 22 -7.03 8.97 -19.88
N TRP A 23 -7.44 7.71 -19.68
CA TRP A 23 -6.90 6.92 -18.57
C TRP A 23 -5.43 6.78 -18.94
N ALA A 24 -4.57 7.57 -18.30
CA ALA A 24 -3.15 7.36 -18.40
C ALA A 24 -2.89 5.96 -17.85
N ASP A 25 -2.14 5.14 -18.59
CA ASP A 25 -1.72 3.84 -18.10
C ASP A 25 -0.96 4.05 -16.79
N LEU A 26 -1.40 3.37 -15.73
CA LEU A 26 -0.77 3.46 -14.43
C LEU A 26 0.56 2.73 -14.49
N THR A 27 1.65 3.40 -14.10
CA THR A 27 2.99 2.78 -14.13
C THR A 27 3.35 2.15 -12.79
N PRO A 28 4.16 1.06 -12.78
CA PRO A 28 4.71 0.48 -11.55
C PRO A 28 5.40 1.49 -10.63
N ALA A 29 6.12 2.46 -11.21
CA ALA A 29 6.81 3.50 -10.47
C ALA A 29 5.86 4.48 -9.77
N GLU A 30 4.72 4.81 -10.39
CA GLU A 30 3.69 5.66 -9.77
C GLU A 30 3.04 4.97 -8.57
N VAL A 31 2.72 3.68 -8.70
CA VAL A 31 2.13 2.90 -7.58
C VAL A 31 3.09 2.83 -6.39
N TRP A 32 4.35 2.48 -6.64
CA TRP A 32 5.35 2.43 -5.58
C TRP A 32 5.63 3.81 -4.97
N GLY A 33 5.70 4.84 -5.80
CA GLY A 33 5.89 6.23 -5.36
C GLY A 33 4.76 6.72 -4.46
N ASP A 34 3.51 6.42 -4.82
CA ASP A 34 2.31 6.70 -4.02
C ASP A 34 2.37 5.99 -2.66
N TRP A 35 2.69 4.70 -2.65
CA TRP A 35 2.86 3.92 -1.42
C TRP A 35 3.91 4.49 -0.49
N ARG A 36 5.10 4.80 -1.02
CA ARG A 36 6.19 5.41 -0.25
C ARG A 36 5.73 6.75 0.32
N GLN A 37 5.14 7.62 -0.49
CA GLN A 37 4.66 8.92 -0.05
C GLN A 37 3.61 8.79 1.05
N TYR A 38 2.63 7.89 0.89
CA TYR A 38 1.60 7.65 1.90
C TYR A 38 2.22 7.18 3.22
N MET A 39 3.13 6.20 3.18
CA MET A 39 3.81 5.70 4.39
C MET A 39 4.66 6.78 5.06
N GLU A 40 5.43 7.56 4.29
CA GLU A 40 6.22 8.67 4.82
C GLU A 40 5.34 9.77 5.43
N SER A 41 4.17 10.04 4.83
CA SER A 41 3.21 11.03 5.37
C SER A 41 2.63 10.61 6.73
N MET A 42 2.56 9.30 6.99
CA MET A 42 2.17 8.75 8.30
C MET A 42 3.31 8.75 9.32
N GLY A 43 4.52 9.18 8.95
CA GLY A 43 5.68 9.24 9.83
C GLY A 43 6.60 8.03 9.75
N TYR A 44 6.36 7.09 8.82
CA TYR A 44 7.29 5.97 8.62
C TYR A 44 8.54 6.42 7.86
N GLN A 45 9.70 5.94 8.32
CA GLN A 45 10.93 5.92 7.55
C GLN A 45 10.90 4.68 6.65
N VAL A 46 10.91 4.89 5.34
CA VAL A 46 10.89 3.82 4.34
C VAL A 46 12.31 3.60 3.79
N GLN A 47 12.83 2.39 3.88
CA GLN A 47 14.06 1.99 3.18
C GLN A 47 13.73 0.91 2.16
N ALA A 48 14.29 1.01 0.97
CA ALA A 48 14.05 0.10 -0.14
C ALA A 48 15.13 0.25 -1.22
N SER A 49 15.33 -0.79 -2.03
CA SER A 49 16.14 -0.75 -3.25
C SER A 49 15.28 -1.03 -4.47
N GLU A 50 15.36 -0.20 -5.50
CA GLU A 50 14.55 -0.31 -6.73
C GLU A 50 15.37 -0.84 -7.89
N ALA A 51 14.81 -1.77 -8.64
CA ALA A 51 15.39 -2.31 -9.87
C ALA A 51 14.30 -2.47 -10.94
N PHE A 52 14.54 -1.91 -12.12
CA PHE A 52 13.65 -2.05 -13.27
C PHE A 52 14.16 -3.16 -14.21
N ASP A 53 13.24 -3.96 -14.74
CA ASP A 53 13.47 -4.88 -15.86
C ASP A 53 12.38 -4.65 -16.92
N GLY A 54 12.72 -3.91 -17.97
CA GLY A 54 11.73 -3.42 -18.92
C GLY A 54 10.75 -2.46 -18.24
N GLU A 55 9.48 -2.84 -18.20
CA GLU A 55 8.40 -2.07 -17.55
C GLU A 55 8.12 -2.54 -16.12
N ASP A 56 8.61 -3.72 -15.73
CA ASP A 56 8.45 -4.26 -14.38
C ASP A 56 9.35 -3.54 -13.38
N LEU A 57 8.84 -3.32 -12.17
CA LEU A 57 9.59 -2.79 -11.05
C LEU A 57 9.68 -3.83 -9.92
N THR A 58 10.88 -4.18 -9.53
CA THR A 58 11.16 -4.93 -8.29
C THR A 58 11.68 -3.97 -7.23
N VAL A 59 11.07 -4.03 -6.04
CA VAL A 59 11.50 -3.25 -4.87
C VAL A 59 11.91 -4.23 -3.78
N SER A 60 13.21 -4.31 -3.48
CA SER A 60 13.76 -5.22 -2.48
C SER A 60 14.05 -4.52 -1.16
N ASP A 61 14.18 -5.35 -0.11
CA ASP A 61 14.60 -4.93 1.23
C ASP A 61 13.73 -3.83 1.82
N VAL A 62 12.43 -3.88 1.50
CA VAL A 62 11.46 -2.89 1.94
C VAL A 62 11.27 -3.00 3.44
N THR A 63 11.67 -1.96 4.17
CA THR A 63 11.49 -1.86 5.60
C THR A 63 10.83 -0.54 5.98
N LEU A 64 9.89 -0.63 6.92
CA LEU A 64 9.20 0.50 7.52
C LEU A 64 9.64 0.60 8.96
N LYS A 65 9.97 1.82 9.41
CA LYS A 65 10.33 2.09 10.81
C LYS A 65 9.64 3.33 11.30
N MET A 66 9.20 3.33 12.54
CA MET A 66 8.62 4.49 13.18
C MET A 66 9.05 4.52 14.65
N ASP A 67 9.64 5.64 15.06
CA ASP A 67 9.98 5.88 16.46
C ASP A 67 8.73 6.40 17.16
N MET A 68 8.21 5.63 18.12
CA MET A 68 7.03 5.98 18.91
C MET A 68 7.49 6.72 20.17
N ILE A 69 8.16 7.86 19.98
CA ILE A 69 8.85 8.59 21.07
C ILE A 69 7.88 8.97 22.20
N GLU A 70 6.64 9.34 21.87
CA GLU A 70 5.62 9.70 22.87
C GLU A 70 5.15 8.50 23.70
N ASP A 71 5.10 7.32 23.09
CA ASP A 71 4.67 6.06 23.72
C ASP A 71 5.86 5.22 24.24
N GLY A 72 7.07 5.79 24.21
CA GLY A 72 8.28 5.15 24.71
C GLY A 72 8.68 3.89 23.95
N GLY A 73 8.52 3.81 22.63
CA GLY A 73 8.81 2.59 21.88
C GLY A 73 9.28 2.81 20.44
N ASP A 74 9.46 1.70 19.72
CA ASP A 74 9.67 1.71 18.27
C ASP A 74 8.89 0.57 17.59
N PHE A 75 8.52 0.84 16.35
CA PHE A 75 7.88 -0.12 15.46
C PHE A 75 8.75 -0.33 14.24
N SER A 76 8.89 -1.58 13.81
CA SER A 76 9.47 -1.91 12.52
C SER A 76 8.71 -3.04 11.82
N MET A 77 8.65 -2.98 10.50
CA MET A 77 8.06 -4.02 9.66
C MET A 77 8.92 -4.25 8.43
N SER A 78 9.11 -5.52 8.07
CA SER A 78 9.73 -5.90 6.81
C SER A 78 8.67 -6.39 5.84
N LEU A 79 8.55 -5.69 4.70
CA LEU A 79 7.70 -6.12 3.59
C LEU A 79 8.46 -7.03 2.62
N GLY A 80 9.78 -7.19 2.81
CA GLY A 80 10.63 -8.05 1.97
C GLY A 80 10.78 -7.50 0.56
N THR A 81 10.53 -8.35 -0.43
CA THR A 81 10.60 -8.00 -1.86
C THR A 81 9.20 -7.88 -2.45
N LEU A 82 8.93 -6.74 -3.06
CA LEU A 82 7.71 -6.45 -3.82
C LEU A 82 8.00 -6.50 -5.32
N SER A 83 7.08 -7.02 -6.13
CA SER A 83 7.09 -6.82 -7.58
C SER A 83 5.85 -6.06 -8.03
N PHE A 84 6.03 -5.16 -8.99
CA PHE A 84 5.00 -4.34 -9.60
C PHE A 84 5.06 -4.60 -11.10
N GLU A 85 4.02 -5.23 -11.63
CA GLU A 85 3.94 -5.75 -13.00
C GLU A 85 2.80 -5.03 -13.73
N PRO A 86 3.08 -4.25 -14.79
CA PRO A 86 2.03 -3.58 -15.54
C PRO A 86 1.23 -4.57 -16.39
N GLU A 87 -0.04 -4.25 -16.61
CA GLU A 87 -0.99 -5.09 -17.32
C GLU A 87 -1.49 -4.38 -18.58
N SER A 88 -1.91 -5.16 -19.57
CA SER A 88 -2.31 -4.64 -20.90
C SER A 88 -3.53 -3.70 -20.89
N ASP A 89 -4.28 -3.65 -19.78
CA ASP A 89 -5.41 -2.75 -19.58
C ASP A 89 -5.06 -1.50 -18.76
N GLY A 90 -3.77 -1.24 -18.54
CA GLY A 90 -3.26 -0.04 -17.86
C GLY A 90 -3.25 -0.12 -16.35
N ALA A 91 -3.55 -1.29 -15.76
CA ALA A 91 -3.43 -1.54 -14.32
C ALA A 91 -2.05 -2.09 -13.96
N VAL A 92 -1.74 -2.15 -12.66
CA VAL A 92 -0.51 -2.74 -12.13
C VAL A 92 -0.86 -3.81 -11.11
N ASN A 93 -0.34 -5.02 -11.30
CA ASN A 93 -0.39 -6.08 -10.31
C ASN A 93 0.76 -5.91 -9.31
N VAL A 94 0.47 -6.00 -8.02
CA VAL A 94 1.45 -5.91 -6.94
C VAL A 94 1.57 -7.27 -6.28
N ARG A 95 2.79 -7.83 -6.23
CA ARG A 95 3.08 -9.07 -5.50
C ARG A 95 3.83 -8.74 -4.24
N MET A 96 3.34 -9.32 -3.14
CA MET A 96 3.92 -9.19 -1.81
C MET A 96 4.30 -10.58 -1.30
N PRO A 97 5.28 -10.68 -0.39
CA PRO A 97 5.58 -11.94 0.27
C PRO A 97 4.39 -12.49 1.05
N ASN A 98 4.38 -13.80 1.25
CA ASN A 98 3.35 -14.46 2.05
C ASN A 98 3.53 -14.22 3.55
N VAL A 99 4.71 -13.77 4.00
CA VAL A 99 5.00 -13.50 5.42
C VAL A 99 5.76 -12.19 5.52
N MET A 100 5.28 -11.29 6.36
CA MET A 100 5.87 -10.00 6.65
C MET A 100 6.05 -9.88 8.17
N PRO A 101 7.29 -10.00 8.68
CA PRO A 101 7.55 -9.89 10.10
C PRO A 101 7.47 -8.43 10.57
N MET A 102 6.91 -8.25 11.76
CA MET A 102 6.74 -7.00 12.46
C MET A 102 7.39 -7.12 13.84
N THR A 103 8.13 -6.09 14.25
CA THR A 103 8.71 -6.00 15.58
C THR A 103 8.18 -4.74 16.26
N ILE A 104 7.69 -4.90 17.48
CA ILE A 104 7.28 -3.81 18.36
C ILE A 104 8.17 -3.87 19.59
N ASN A 105 8.84 -2.77 19.89
CA ASN A 105 9.62 -2.60 21.11
C ASN A 105 8.97 -1.54 21.98
N VAL A 106 8.82 -1.84 23.26
CA VAL A 106 8.29 -0.94 24.28
C VAL A 106 9.39 -0.75 25.32
N ALA A 107 9.83 0.48 25.49
CA ALA A 107 10.80 0.84 26.51
C ALA A 107 10.12 0.94 27.89
N PRO A 108 10.89 0.78 28.97
CA PRO A 108 10.40 0.98 30.33
C PRO A 108 9.92 2.42 30.56
N GLU A 109 8.76 2.61 31.17
CA GLU A 109 8.29 3.93 31.62
C GLU A 109 9.02 4.36 32.90
N THR A 110 9.34 3.40 33.77
CA THR A 110 10.11 3.61 35.00
C THR A 110 11.34 2.70 35.06
N PRO A 111 12.35 3.01 35.89
CA PRO A 111 13.52 2.14 36.08
C PRO A 111 13.21 0.75 36.65
N GLU A 112 12.00 0.54 37.18
CA GLU A 112 11.54 -0.74 37.73
C GLU A 112 10.86 -1.61 36.67
N ASP A 113 10.43 -1.02 35.54
CA ASP A 113 9.77 -1.74 34.46
C ASP A 113 10.78 -2.46 33.58
N GLU A 114 10.37 -3.61 33.05
CA GLU A 114 11.18 -4.37 32.10
C GLU A 114 10.84 -3.98 30.66
N PRO A 115 11.84 -3.86 29.75
CA PRO A 115 11.58 -3.63 28.34
C PRO A 115 10.85 -4.82 27.74
N VAL A 116 9.93 -4.56 26.82
CA VAL A 116 9.18 -5.59 26.10
C VAL A 116 9.51 -5.52 24.61
N SER A 117 9.77 -6.67 24.01
CA SER A 117 9.92 -6.81 22.56
C SER A 117 9.03 -7.92 22.05
N MET A 118 8.24 -7.63 21.03
CA MET A 118 7.25 -8.54 20.45
C MET A 118 7.48 -8.66 18.95
N VAL A 119 7.60 -9.90 18.48
CA VAL A 119 7.71 -10.22 17.05
C VAL A 119 6.42 -10.89 16.60
N LEU A 120 5.73 -10.24 15.68
CA LEU A 120 4.51 -10.74 15.06
C LEU A 120 4.79 -11.08 13.59
N ASN A 121 4.20 -12.16 13.10
CA ASN A 121 4.19 -12.46 11.67
C ASN A 121 2.80 -12.17 11.13
N TYR A 122 2.71 -11.21 10.20
CA TYR A 122 1.57 -11.10 9.31
C TYR A 122 1.78 -12.07 8.15
N ALA A 123 0.89 -13.05 8.01
CA ALA A 123 0.94 -14.01 6.91
C ALA A 123 -0.34 -14.00 6.07
N GLN A 124 -0.21 -14.32 4.80
CA GLN A 124 -1.29 -14.35 3.84
C GLN A 124 -1.12 -15.52 2.86
N THR A 125 -2.23 -16.07 2.36
CA THR A 125 -2.22 -17.16 1.38
C THR A 125 -2.93 -16.76 0.10
N ALA A 126 -2.31 -17.06 -1.04
CA ALA A 126 -2.77 -16.67 -2.37
C ALA A 126 -3.16 -15.18 -2.47
N PRO A 127 -2.32 -14.25 -1.98
CA PRO A 127 -2.65 -12.83 -2.05
C PRO A 127 -2.65 -12.36 -3.51
N VAL A 128 -3.65 -11.55 -3.84
CA VAL A 128 -3.70 -10.79 -5.08
C VAL A 128 -3.92 -9.33 -4.72
N MET A 129 -3.16 -8.45 -5.37
CA MET A 129 -3.32 -7.02 -5.23
C MET A 129 -3.18 -6.39 -6.60
N ARG A 130 -4.15 -5.54 -6.94
CA ARG A 130 -4.22 -4.86 -8.23
C ARG A 130 -4.51 -3.39 -8.00
N ALA A 131 -3.61 -2.55 -8.49
CA ALA A 131 -3.78 -1.10 -8.56
C ALA A 131 -4.33 -0.72 -9.95
N SER A 132 -5.34 0.13 -9.99
CA SER A 132 -5.97 0.61 -11.22
C SER A 132 -6.46 2.05 -11.06
N GLY A 133 -6.91 2.66 -12.16
CA GLY A 133 -7.38 4.05 -12.15
C GLY A 133 -6.35 5.00 -12.76
N SER A 134 -6.19 6.18 -12.18
CA SER A 134 -5.20 7.17 -12.61
C SER A 134 -4.26 7.52 -11.46
N PRO A 135 -3.10 8.16 -11.72
CA PRO A 135 -2.19 8.60 -10.66
C PRO A 135 -2.83 9.53 -9.62
N ASP A 136 -3.89 10.25 -9.97
CA ASP A 136 -4.63 11.13 -9.06
C ASP A 136 -5.81 10.42 -8.35
N ALA A 137 -6.16 9.20 -8.75
CA ALA A 137 -7.29 8.44 -8.21
C ALA A 137 -7.00 6.94 -8.36
N LEU A 138 -6.25 6.40 -7.40
CA LEU A 138 -5.86 5.00 -7.36
C LEU A 138 -6.93 4.15 -6.69
N GLN A 139 -7.29 3.04 -7.32
CA GLN A 139 -8.12 2.00 -6.72
C GLN A 139 -7.28 0.74 -6.54
N TYR A 140 -7.32 0.19 -5.33
CA TYR A 140 -6.68 -1.06 -4.97
C TYR A 140 -7.74 -2.14 -4.72
N ASP A 141 -7.69 -3.20 -5.49
CA ASP A 141 -8.42 -4.44 -5.24
C ASP A 141 -7.47 -5.45 -4.61
N TYR A 142 -7.78 -5.87 -3.38
CA TYR A 142 -7.01 -6.86 -2.63
C TYR A 142 -7.89 -8.08 -2.31
N ALA A 143 -7.34 -9.27 -2.46
CA ALA A 143 -7.95 -10.49 -1.94
C ALA A 143 -6.88 -11.49 -1.47
N ALA A 144 -7.24 -12.31 -0.49
CA ALA A 144 -6.44 -13.43 -0.02
C ALA A 144 -7.35 -14.53 0.53
N ASP A 145 -6.95 -15.78 0.36
CA ASP A 145 -7.69 -16.92 0.90
C ASP A 145 -7.73 -16.86 2.43
N THR A 146 -6.59 -16.53 3.03
CA THR A 146 -6.44 -16.31 4.47
C THR A 146 -5.46 -15.19 4.76
N ILE A 147 -5.68 -14.51 5.88
CA ILE A 147 -4.69 -13.65 6.53
C ILE A 147 -4.55 -14.11 7.99
N SER A 148 -3.36 -14.06 8.55
CA SER A 148 -3.12 -14.37 9.95
C SER A 148 -2.11 -13.45 10.59
N LEU A 149 -2.32 -13.15 11.86
CA LEU A 149 -1.35 -12.49 12.71
C LEU A 149 -0.97 -13.46 13.84
N THR A 150 0.30 -13.83 13.92
CA THR A 150 0.80 -14.80 14.89
C THR A 150 1.97 -14.24 15.68
N LEU A 151 2.00 -14.49 16.99
CA LEU A 151 3.15 -14.18 17.83
C LEU A 151 4.27 -15.18 17.56
N ALA A 152 5.35 -14.70 16.96
CA ALA A 152 6.53 -15.50 16.67
C ALA A 152 7.54 -15.48 17.83
N GLY A 153 7.54 -14.42 18.65
CA GLY A 153 8.39 -14.32 19.82
C GLY A 153 8.02 -13.16 20.72
N LEU A 154 8.20 -13.35 22.02
CA LEU A 154 8.00 -12.33 23.04
C LEU A 154 9.22 -12.31 23.96
N LYS A 155 9.72 -11.13 24.29
CA LYS A 155 10.78 -10.94 25.27
C LYS A 155 10.33 -9.90 26.30
N VAL A 156 10.49 -10.22 27.57
CA VAL A 156 10.23 -9.33 28.71
C VAL A 156 11.49 -9.32 29.56
N GLY A 157 12.17 -8.17 29.62
CA GLY A 157 13.46 -8.04 30.29
C GLY A 157 14.50 -9.00 29.74
N ALA A 158 14.96 -9.93 30.58
CA ALA A 158 15.91 -10.98 30.20
C ALA A 158 15.25 -12.29 29.75
N GLN A 159 13.94 -12.43 29.94
CA GLN A 159 13.20 -13.66 29.65
C GLN A 159 12.69 -13.62 28.21
N SER A 160 12.91 -14.72 27.48
CA SER A 160 12.36 -14.92 26.14
C SER A 160 11.34 -16.04 26.18
N TYR A 161 10.23 -15.84 25.47
CA TYR A 161 9.15 -16.79 25.31
C TYR A 161 9.04 -17.13 23.82
N THR A 162 9.07 -18.42 23.55
CA THR A 162 8.78 -18.97 22.22
C THR A 162 7.28 -18.97 21.95
N GLU A 163 6.89 -19.18 20.69
CA GLU A 163 5.48 -19.36 20.31
C GLU A 163 4.79 -20.49 21.11
N GLU A 164 5.52 -21.52 21.55
CA GLU A 164 4.94 -22.60 22.35
C GLU A 164 4.58 -22.16 23.78
N GLU A 165 5.36 -21.24 24.34
CA GLU A 165 5.23 -20.73 25.70
C GLU A 165 4.27 -19.53 25.78
N ALA A 166 4.18 -18.74 24.70
CA ALA A 166 3.26 -17.62 24.56
C ALA A 166 2.52 -17.73 23.21
N LYS A 167 1.24 -18.11 23.26
CA LYS A 167 0.41 -18.31 22.07
C LYS A 167 -0.55 -17.17 21.85
N PHE A 168 -0.38 -16.50 20.72
CA PHE A 168 -1.36 -15.59 20.16
C PHE A 168 -1.44 -15.84 18.66
N SER A 169 -2.64 -16.12 18.16
CA SER A 169 -2.92 -16.18 16.74
C SER A 169 -4.33 -15.70 16.44
N VAL A 170 -4.46 -14.93 15.38
CA VAL A 170 -5.74 -14.51 14.82
C VAL A 170 -5.71 -14.82 13.34
N THR A 171 -6.77 -15.44 12.81
CA THR A 171 -6.86 -15.82 11.40
C THR A 171 -8.20 -15.40 10.83
N GLY A 172 -8.17 -14.72 9.69
CA GLY A 172 -9.32 -14.42 8.84
C GLY A 172 -9.25 -15.26 7.57
N SER A 173 -10.41 -15.59 7.00
CA SER A 173 -10.51 -16.31 5.73
C SER A 173 -11.51 -15.62 4.79
N GLY A 174 -11.33 -15.80 3.47
CA GLY A 174 -12.16 -15.17 2.45
C GLY A 174 -12.04 -13.64 2.46
N VAL A 175 -10.81 -13.14 2.60
CA VAL A 175 -10.55 -11.70 2.71
C VAL A 175 -10.61 -11.07 1.32
N SER A 176 -11.41 -10.02 1.20
CA SER A 176 -11.39 -9.15 0.03
C SER A 176 -11.65 -7.71 0.47
N SER A 177 -10.99 -6.77 -0.18
CA SER A 177 -11.15 -5.34 0.06
C SER A 177 -11.01 -4.58 -1.25
N ARG A 178 -11.76 -3.48 -1.35
CA ARG A 178 -11.53 -2.45 -2.35
C ARG A 178 -11.30 -1.14 -1.63
N THR A 179 -10.18 -0.50 -1.94
CA THR A 179 -9.80 0.78 -1.35
C THR A 179 -9.62 1.79 -2.47
N GLU A 180 -10.27 2.93 -2.35
CA GLU A 180 -10.08 4.07 -3.25
C GLU A 180 -9.24 5.12 -2.53
N MET A 181 -8.17 5.56 -3.18
CA MET A 181 -7.30 6.63 -2.70
C MET A 181 -7.35 7.76 -3.72
N THR A 182 -8.14 8.78 -3.41
CA THR A 182 -8.17 10.02 -4.18
C THR A 182 -7.00 10.89 -3.75
N GLY A 183 -6.17 11.29 -4.69
CA GLY A 183 -5.12 12.26 -4.45
C GLY A 183 -5.74 13.51 -3.81
N THR A 184 -5.18 13.95 -2.68
CA THR A 184 -5.45 15.24 -2.05
C THR A 184 -6.73 15.39 -1.19
N GLU A 185 -6.85 14.60 -0.11
CA GLU A 185 -7.31 15.21 1.16
C GLU A 185 -6.07 15.70 1.92
N THR A 186 -5.80 17.01 1.83
CA THR A 186 -4.71 17.77 2.49
C THR A 186 -3.45 18.06 1.65
N ARG A 187 -3.60 18.86 0.59
CA ARG A 187 -2.64 19.95 0.32
C ARG A 187 -3.22 21.19 0.99
N ARG A 188 -2.73 21.52 2.18
CA ARG A 188 -2.95 22.84 2.78
C ARG A 188 -1.64 23.37 3.31
#